data_AF-A0AAU0R835-F1
#
_entry.id   AF-A0AAU0R835-F1
#
_cell.length_a   1.000
_cell.length_b   1.000
_cell.length_c   1.000
_cell.angle_alpha   90.00
_cell.angle_beta   90.00
_cell.angle_gamma   90.00
#
_symmetry.space_group_name_H-M   'P 1'
#
loop_
_entity.id
_entity.type
_entity.pdbx_description
1 polymer ?
#
loop_
_entity_poly.entity_id
_entity_poly.type
_entity_poly.pdbx_seq_one_letter_code
_entity_poly.pdbx_strand_id
1 'polypeptide(L)'
;MKLNRKIFAISLCTGLLATTMTFGQHKSKHYHKPAAKPRATVPAGITFTATQQVQIRKSFYFLYTLERKGEAHDIVQKDAVFNTIATERATRLQTALSNCTDAACLGEALEWTPDEIRRTGDEFVQLVSTNSDMTEMVQRLKVVNRYPVYDEENDTAYIRKVWGDIATGMNHIYEVYLQGERPRYAAIDSASLQPSDLPAVKTGLQHKMGGAFYRQSLQAALTALEVNGRDEATRYEPLYAGSNAAAFKSSRLIYWNAYKYSVILVPGAGPGKKGQSMDSVGVYRCKLAVEAYNNKLAPYIVVSGGHVHPYKTPFCEAVEMKKYLMSKLGIPDSAIIIEPHARHTTTNIRNTERLMFLFNMPAAKPGLIITDPMQSLMIEKMAPRFVKEIGYVPYKEMERVDDTTNRFLPDEKAWQEDPNDPLDP
;
A
#
# COMPACT_ATOMS: atom_id res chain seq x y z
N MET A 1 41.38 -20.62 -26.96
CA MET A 1 41.62 -22.05 -26.67
C MET A 1 40.32 -22.70 -26.21
N LYS A 2 39.84 -23.69 -26.96
CA LYS A 2 38.62 -24.49 -26.71
C LYS A 2 38.94 -25.68 -25.79
N LEU A 3 37.98 -26.05 -24.95
CA LEU A 3 37.67 -27.42 -24.45
C LEU A 3 36.34 -27.24 -23.66
N ASN A 4 35.14 -27.74 -23.95
CA ASN A 4 34.57 -28.93 -24.61
C ASN A 4 34.93 -30.28 -23.96
N ARG A 5 33.98 -30.89 -23.22
CA ARG A 5 33.26 -32.13 -23.60
C ARG A 5 32.41 -32.81 -22.49
N LYS A 6 31.15 -33.10 -22.88
CA LYS A 6 30.36 -34.37 -22.78
C LYS A 6 29.98 -34.94 -21.39
N ILE A 7 28.70 -35.07 -21.03
CA ILE A 7 27.69 -36.09 -21.43
C ILE A 7 28.19 -37.55 -21.34
N PHE A 8 27.63 -38.31 -20.40
CA PHE A 8 27.42 -39.75 -20.53
C PHE A 8 26.09 -40.16 -19.87
N ALA A 9 25.22 -40.77 -20.67
CA ALA A 9 24.07 -41.56 -20.24
C ALA A 9 24.47 -43.04 -20.38
N ILE A 10 24.12 -43.87 -19.40
CA ILE A 10 24.08 -45.34 -19.54
C ILE A 10 22.82 -45.87 -18.85
N SER A 11 22.01 -46.56 -19.65
CA SER A 11 20.91 -47.44 -19.27
C SER A 11 21.46 -48.85 -18.99
N LEU A 12 20.90 -49.59 -18.02
CA LEU A 12 20.60 -51.01 -18.21
C LEU A 12 19.59 -51.57 -17.18
N CYS A 13 18.90 -52.62 -17.63
CA CYS A 13 17.63 -53.18 -17.19
C CYS A 13 17.71 -54.26 -16.08
N THR A 14 16.54 -54.43 -15.44
CA THR A 14 15.86 -55.67 -14.97
C THR A 14 16.45 -56.59 -13.91
N GLY A 15 15.62 -56.88 -12.90
CA GLY A 15 15.67 -58.09 -12.06
C GLY A 15 14.56 -58.10 -11.00
N LEU A 16 13.44 -58.76 -11.29
CA LEU A 16 12.39 -59.11 -10.33
C LEU A 16 12.94 -60.07 -9.25
N LEU A 17 12.55 -59.85 -7.99
CA LEU A 17 12.30 -60.96 -7.05
C LEU A 17 11.31 -60.49 -5.98
N ALA A 18 10.21 -61.24 -5.90
CA ALA A 18 9.13 -61.05 -4.97
C ALA A 18 9.51 -61.59 -3.59
N THR A 19 9.24 -60.80 -2.55
CA THR A 19 9.12 -61.31 -1.18
C THR A 19 7.87 -60.71 -0.55
N THR A 20 6.93 -61.59 -0.25
CA THR A 20 5.70 -61.35 0.49
C THR A 20 6.00 -60.89 1.90
N MET A 21 5.42 -59.76 2.32
CA MET A 21 5.30 -59.43 3.75
C MET A 21 3.87 -59.04 4.09
N THR A 22 3.37 -59.78 5.08
CA THR A 22 2.04 -59.80 5.66
C THR A 22 1.69 -58.51 6.37
N PHE A 23 0.46 -58.00 6.13
CA PHE A 23 -0.14 -56.90 6.87
C PHE A 23 -0.44 -57.31 8.32
N GLY A 24 0.33 -56.77 9.28
CA GLY A 24 0.02 -56.76 10.70
C GLY A 24 -0.64 -55.44 11.10
N GLN A 25 -1.92 -55.48 11.47
CA GLN A 25 -2.64 -54.35 12.05
C GLN A 25 -2.05 -53.98 13.42
N HIS A 26 -1.47 -52.79 13.55
CA HIS A 26 -1.15 -52.21 14.86
C HIS A 26 -2.11 -51.05 15.19
N LYS A 27 -2.89 -51.26 16.27
CA LYS A 27 -3.82 -50.31 16.87
C LYS A 27 -3.08 -49.05 17.36
N SER A 28 -3.53 -47.89 16.90
CA SER A 28 -3.13 -46.57 17.39
C SER A 28 -3.56 -46.37 18.85
N LYS A 29 -2.62 -45.98 19.72
CA LYS A 29 -2.88 -45.53 21.09
C LYS A 29 -3.35 -44.07 21.05
N HIS A 30 -4.56 -43.82 21.51
CA HIS A 30 -5.08 -42.47 21.75
C HIS A 30 -4.26 -41.76 22.83
N TYR A 31 -3.60 -40.67 22.44
CA TYR A 31 -3.02 -39.69 23.37
C TYR A 31 -4.11 -38.67 23.74
N HIS A 32 -4.58 -38.70 24.98
CA HIS A 32 -5.41 -37.63 25.53
C HIS A 32 -4.53 -36.42 25.89
N LYS A 33 -4.74 -35.30 25.19
CA LYS A 33 -4.15 -33.99 25.52
C LYS A 33 -4.93 -33.40 26.72
N PRO A 34 -4.28 -32.91 27.79
CA PRO A 34 -5.01 -32.30 28.90
C PRO A 34 -5.68 -31.01 28.44
N ALA A 35 -6.96 -30.84 28.78
CA ALA A 35 -7.72 -29.64 28.50
C ALA A 35 -7.14 -28.45 29.30
N ALA A 36 -6.65 -27.44 28.58
CA ALA A 36 -6.22 -26.19 29.19
C ALA A 36 -7.41 -25.48 29.84
N LYS A 37 -7.26 -25.04 31.10
CA LYS A 37 -8.25 -24.21 31.79
C LYS A 37 -8.52 -22.93 31.00
N PRO A 38 -9.76 -22.43 30.94
CA PRO A 38 -10.06 -21.18 30.25
C PRO A 38 -9.29 -20.04 30.92
N ARG A 39 -8.35 -19.45 30.20
CA ARG A 39 -7.68 -18.22 30.63
C ARG A 39 -8.75 -17.12 30.56
N ALA A 40 -8.98 -16.42 31.68
CA ALA A 40 -9.92 -15.32 31.74
C ALA A 40 -9.66 -14.35 30.57
N THR A 41 -10.63 -14.23 29.67
CA THR A 41 -10.60 -13.26 28.59
C THR A 41 -10.78 -11.88 29.21
N VAL A 42 -9.69 -11.13 29.30
CA VAL A 42 -9.75 -9.68 29.45
C VAL A 42 -10.63 -9.15 28.32
N PRO A 43 -11.64 -8.29 28.58
CA PRO A 43 -12.49 -7.76 27.53
C PRO A 43 -11.60 -7.12 26.46
N ALA A 44 -11.75 -7.56 25.21
CA ALA A 44 -11.01 -6.96 24.11
C ALA A 44 -11.38 -5.47 24.07
N GLY A 45 -10.39 -4.59 24.30
CA GLY A 45 -10.55 -3.17 24.00
C GLY A 45 -11.05 -3.01 22.57
N ILE A 46 -11.78 -1.93 22.31
CA ILE A 46 -12.39 -1.64 21.01
C ILE A 46 -11.37 -1.92 19.89
N THR A 47 -11.74 -2.82 18.98
CA THR A 47 -10.92 -3.22 17.83
C THR A 47 -11.23 -2.32 16.64
N PHE A 48 -10.20 -1.92 15.88
CA PHE A 48 -10.39 -1.19 14.62
C PHE A 48 -11.35 -1.94 13.68
N THR A 49 -12.21 -1.21 12.98
CA THR A 49 -13.15 -1.77 11.99
C THR A 49 -12.39 -2.41 10.82
N ALA A 50 -13.08 -3.22 10.00
CA ALA A 50 -12.47 -3.83 8.83
C ALA A 50 -11.86 -2.79 7.86
N THR A 51 -12.59 -1.69 7.61
CA THR A 51 -12.10 -0.58 6.76
C THR A 51 -10.90 0.12 7.39
N GLN A 52 -10.94 0.39 8.69
CA GLN A 52 -9.80 0.97 9.42
C GLN A 52 -8.58 0.05 9.34
N GLN A 53 -8.73 -1.27 9.48
CA GLN A 53 -7.64 -2.23 9.34
C GLN A 53 -7.02 -2.22 7.93
N VAL A 54 -7.82 -1.99 6.88
CA VAL A 54 -7.30 -1.79 5.52
C VAL A 54 -6.50 -0.50 5.42
N GLN A 55 -7.02 0.61 5.94
CA GLN A 55 -6.30 1.90 5.97
C GLN A 55 -4.98 1.78 6.73
N ILE A 56 -4.99 1.22 7.95
CA ILE A 56 -3.80 1.02 8.78
C ILE A 56 -2.78 0.15 8.05
N ARG A 57 -3.21 -0.92 7.38
CA ARG A 57 -2.30 -1.77 6.61
C ARG A 57 -1.63 -1.04 5.44
N LYS A 58 -2.33 -0.10 4.79
CA LYS A 58 -1.83 0.61 3.61
C LYS A 58 -1.03 1.88 3.92
N SER A 59 -1.31 2.53 5.04
CA SER A 59 -0.59 3.75 5.45
C SER A 59 0.47 3.47 6.50
N PHE A 60 0.22 2.54 7.41
CA PHE A 60 1.00 2.36 8.62
C PHE A 60 1.36 0.89 8.82
N TYR A 61 1.91 0.23 7.80
CA TYR A 61 2.16 -1.22 7.81
C TYR A 61 2.94 -1.71 9.04
N PHE A 62 3.95 -0.97 9.49
CA PHE A 62 4.65 -1.32 10.73
C PHE A 62 3.72 -1.34 11.96
N LEU A 63 2.86 -0.32 12.14
CA LEU A 63 1.88 -0.32 13.23
C LEU A 63 0.84 -1.44 13.03
N TYR A 64 0.45 -1.73 11.79
CA TYR A 64 -0.40 -2.88 11.46
C TYR A 64 0.22 -4.22 11.88
N THR A 65 1.55 -4.36 11.77
CA THR A 65 2.25 -5.55 12.29
C THR A 65 2.25 -5.59 13.81
N LEU A 66 2.45 -4.44 14.46
CA LEU A 66 2.42 -4.33 15.91
C LEU A 66 1.03 -4.53 16.50
N GLU A 67 -0.06 -4.26 15.78
CA GLU A 67 -1.43 -4.55 16.26
C GLU A 67 -1.73 -6.07 16.35
N ARG A 68 -0.91 -6.92 15.73
CA ARG A 68 -1.06 -8.37 15.85
C ARG A 68 -0.39 -8.85 17.14
N LYS A 69 -1.14 -9.61 17.94
CA LYS A 69 -0.59 -10.27 19.14
C LYS A 69 0.64 -11.12 18.78
N GLY A 70 1.70 -10.94 19.54
CA GLY A 70 2.99 -11.61 19.38
C GLY A 70 4.03 -10.97 20.30
N GLU A 71 5.26 -11.50 20.31
CA GLU A 71 6.30 -11.04 21.25
C GLU A 71 6.65 -9.56 21.05
N ALA A 72 6.85 -9.10 19.80
CA ALA A 72 7.12 -7.69 19.51
C ALA A 72 5.99 -6.75 19.98
N HIS A 73 4.73 -7.16 19.81
CA HIS A 73 3.57 -6.42 20.33
C HIS A 73 3.63 -6.31 21.85
N ASP A 74 3.87 -7.43 22.53
CA ASP A 74 3.93 -7.50 23.99
C ASP A 74 5.07 -6.65 24.56
N ILE A 75 6.23 -6.63 23.88
CA ILE A 75 7.38 -5.80 24.24
C ILE A 75 6.99 -4.31 24.14
N VAL A 76 6.49 -3.88 22.98
CA VAL A 76 6.09 -2.48 22.75
C VAL A 76 4.99 -2.04 23.72
N GLN A 77 4.03 -2.91 24.03
CA GLN A 77 2.94 -2.58 24.94
C GLN A 77 3.40 -2.43 26.39
N LYS A 78 4.40 -3.20 26.83
CA LYS A 78 4.88 -3.20 28.22
C LYS A 78 6.04 -2.23 28.45
N ASP A 79 6.64 -1.70 27.40
CA ASP A 79 7.79 -0.82 27.51
C ASP A 79 7.49 0.47 28.29
N ALA A 80 8.40 0.84 29.18
CA ALA A 80 8.21 1.96 30.10
C ALA A 80 8.32 3.33 29.41
N VAL A 81 9.21 3.45 28.41
CA VAL A 81 9.40 4.70 27.66
C VAL A 81 8.19 4.98 26.79
N PHE A 82 7.71 3.97 26.05
CA PHE A 82 6.48 4.08 25.26
C PHE A 82 5.26 4.41 26.13
N ASN A 83 5.11 3.77 27.29
CA ASN A 83 4.00 4.06 28.20
C ASN A 83 4.06 5.47 28.81
N THR A 84 5.27 5.99 29.05
CA THR A 84 5.46 7.38 29.50
C THR A 84 5.01 8.37 28.42
N ILE A 85 5.46 8.18 27.17
CA ILE A 85 5.06 9.01 26.02
C ILE A 85 3.55 8.93 25.80
N ALA A 86 2.96 7.74 25.89
CA ALA A 86 1.52 7.55 25.77
C ALA A 86 0.74 8.36 26.82
N THR A 87 1.22 8.38 28.06
CA THR A 87 0.60 9.12 29.16
C THR A 87 0.71 10.63 28.95
N GLU A 88 1.89 11.14 28.60
CA GLU A 88 2.13 12.55 28.28
C GLU A 88 1.18 13.03 27.17
N ARG A 89 1.07 12.25 26.08
CA ARG A 89 0.18 12.55 24.94
C ARG A 89 -1.29 12.47 25.32
N ALA A 90 -1.69 11.48 26.11
CA ALA A 90 -3.07 11.35 26.58
C ALA A 90 -3.49 12.53 27.46
N THR A 91 -2.61 13.01 28.34
CA THR A 91 -2.86 14.22 29.15
C THR A 91 -2.98 15.48 28.28
N ARG A 92 -2.12 15.63 27.26
CA ARG A 92 -2.21 16.73 26.29
C ARG A 92 -3.54 16.72 25.55
N LEU A 93 -3.95 15.55 25.04
CA LEU A 93 -5.23 15.42 24.34
C LEU A 93 -6.43 15.67 25.26
N GLN A 94 -6.41 15.16 26.51
CA GLN A 94 -7.49 15.39 27.46
C GLN A 94 -7.66 16.88 27.78
N THR A 95 -6.55 17.61 27.93
CA THR A 95 -6.55 19.06 28.11
C THR A 95 -7.14 19.76 26.88
N ALA A 96 -6.73 19.36 25.67
CA ALA A 96 -7.24 19.91 24.42
C ALA A 96 -8.74 19.65 24.23
N LEU A 97 -9.23 18.44 24.54
CA LEU A 97 -10.66 18.12 24.46
C LEU A 97 -11.53 19.03 25.34
N SER A 98 -11.02 19.42 26.50
CA SER A 98 -11.67 20.34 27.43
C SER A 98 -11.60 21.80 27.00
N ASN A 99 -10.49 22.24 26.40
CA ASN A 99 -10.21 23.66 26.16
C ASN A 99 -10.40 24.12 24.72
N CYS A 100 -10.18 23.24 23.73
CA CYS A 100 -10.25 23.61 22.32
C CYS A 100 -11.69 23.87 21.86
N THR A 101 -11.85 24.97 21.13
CA THR A 101 -13.11 25.44 20.54
C THR A 101 -13.26 25.12 19.05
N ASP A 102 -12.22 24.60 18.42
CA ASP A 102 -12.19 24.20 17.01
C ASP A 102 -11.32 22.94 16.81
N ALA A 103 -11.31 22.43 15.59
CA ALA A 103 -10.56 21.24 15.23
C ALA A 103 -9.06 21.50 15.01
N ALA A 104 -8.67 22.73 14.68
CA ALA A 104 -7.26 23.08 14.49
C ALA A 104 -6.49 22.96 15.80
N CYS A 105 -7.03 23.52 16.89
CA CYS A 105 -6.49 23.37 18.24
C CYS A 105 -6.38 21.89 18.67
N LEU A 106 -7.35 21.04 18.28
CA LEU A 106 -7.26 19.59 18.52
C LEU A 106 -6.17 18.94 17.67
N GLY A 107 -6.04 19.34 16.41
CA GLY A 107 -5.00 18.87 15.49
C GLY A 107 -3.61 19.16 16.02
N GLU A 108 -3.33 20.39 16.45
CA GLU A 108 -2.04 20.80 17.03
C GLU A 108 -1.70 19.96 18.27
N ALA A 109 -2.69 19.72 19.14
CA ALA A 109 -2.49 18.91 20.34
C ALA A 109 -2.20 17.42 20.03
N LEU A 110 -2.61 16.92 18.86
CA LEU A 110 -2.40 15.54 18.43
C LEU A 110 -1.05 15.29 17.78
N GLU A 111 -0.36 16.32 17.29
CA GLU A 111 0.92 16.17 16.61
C GLU A 111 1.96 15.44 17.47
N TRP A 112 2.77 14.62 16.81
CA TRP A 112 4.03 14.11 17.34
C TRP A 112 5.07 15.21 17.28
N THR A 113 5.55 15.66 18.45
CA THR A 113 6.59 16.68 18.50
C THR A 113 7.93 16.10 18.03
N PRO A 114 8.88 16.94 17.58
CA PRO A 114 10.22 16.45 17.20
C PRO A 114 10.91 15.65 18.31
N ASP A 115 10.70 16.02 19.58
CA ASP A 115 11.24 15.28 20.72
C ASP A 115 10.56 13.91 20.90
N GLU A 116 9.24 13.84 20.77
CA GLU A 116 8.49 12.57 20.85
C GLU A 116 8.88 11.61 19.73
N ILE A 117 9.03 12.12 18.49
CA ILE A 117 9.50 11.33 17.34
C ILE A 117 10.88 10.76 17.64
N ARG A 118 11.81 11.60 18.12
CA ARG A 118 13.17 11.20 18.47
C ARG A 118 13.21 10.18 19.59
N ARG A 119 12.54 10.45 20.73
CA ARG A 119 12.49 9.53 21.91
C ARG A 119 11.92 8.17 21.52
N THR A 120 10.84 8.14 20.74
CA THR A 120 10.23 6.89 20.28
C THR A 120 11.15 6.13 19.32
N GLY A 121 11.81 6.84 18.40
CA GLY A 121 12.78 6.23 17.49
C GLY A 121 14.02 5.69 18.21
N ASP A 122 14.52 6.40 19.21
CA ASP A 122 15.65 5.96 20.05
C ASP A 122 15.28 4.71 20.86
N GLU A 123 14.05 4.64 21.38
CA GLU A 123 13.55 3.44 22.07
C GLU A 123 13.45 2.24 21.12
N PHE A 124 12.89 2.41 19.92
CA PHE A 124 12.89 1.32 18.93
C PHE A 124 14.30 0.84 18.59
N VAL A 125 15.27 1.76 18.46
CA VAL A 125 16.68 1.40 18.23
C VAL A 125 17.26 0.60 19.39
N GLN A 126 16.98 1.01 20.63
CA GLN A 126 17.42 0.30 21.81
C GLN A 126 16.82 -1.11 21.88
N LEU A 127 15.52 -1.24 21.66
CA LEU A 127 14.81 -2.52 21.64
C LEU A 127 15.35 -3.44 20.54
N VAL A 128 15.54 -2.95 19.32
CA VAL A 128 16.11 -3.74 18.22
C VAL A 128 17.56 -4.18 18.50
N SER A 129 18.31 -3.41 19.28
CA SER A 129 19.70 -3.74 19.64
C SER A 129 19.81 -4.73 20.80
N THR A 130 18.77 -4.86 21.62
CA THR A 130 18.83 -5.60 22.91
C THR A 130 17.83 -6.76 23.00
N ASN A 131 16.86 -6.84 22.09
CA ASN A 131 15.81 -7.85 22.10
C ASN A 131 15.70 -8.54 20.72
N SER A 132 15.91 -9.86 20.70
CA SER A 132 15.91 -10.67 19.47
C SER A 132 14.57 -10.71 18.75
N ASP A 133 13.44 -10.66 19.47
CA ASP A 133 12.11 -10.66 18.84
C ASP A 133 11.84 -9.34 18.10
N MET A 134 12.35 -8.23 18.64
CA MET A 134 12.30 -6.93 17.96
C MET A 134 13.23 -6.88 16.75
N THR A 135 14.44 -7.45 16.85
CA THR A 135 15.33 -7.62 15.68
C THR A 135 14.66 -8.46 14.59
N GLU A 136 14.07 -9.61 14.95
CA GLU A 136 13.41 -10.49 14.00
C GLU A 136 12.21 -9.81 13.32
N MET A 137 11.43 -9.02 14.07
CA MET A 137 10.34 -8.24 13.50
C MET A 137 10.85 -7.25 12.43
N VAL A 138 11.94 -6.53 12.68
CA VAL A 138 12.55 -5.63 11.68
C VAL A 138 13.03 -6.39 10.45
N GLN A 139 13.69 -7.53 10.64
CA GLN A 139 14.13 -8.38 9.53
C GLN A 139 12.95 -8.90 8.71
N ARG A 140 11.84 -9.26 9.36
CA ARG A 140 10.60 -9.63 8.67
C ARG A 140 10.03 -8.47 7.86
N LEU A 141 10.06 -7.22 8.36
CA LEU A 141 9.63 -6.04 7.59
C LEU A 141 10.42 -5.86 6.29
N LYS A 142 11.74 -6.08 6.33
CA LYS A 142 12.60 -6.07 5.15
C LYS A 142 12.24 -7.19 4.17
N VAL A 143 12.02 -8.41 4.68
CA VAL A 143 11.65 -9.57 3.84
C VAL A 143 10.28 -9.39 3.15
N VAL A 144 9.29 -8.81 3.84
CA VAL A 144 7.99 -8.51 3.21
C VAL A 144 8.03 -7.28 2.29
N ASN A 145 9.17 -6.60 2.25
CA ASN A 145 9.51 -5.53 1.34
C ASN A 145 8.50 -4.38 1.32
N ARG A 146 8.23 -3.80 2.51
CA ARG A 146 7.29 -2.69 2.70
C ARG A 146 7.96 -1.32 2.82
N TYR A 147 9.27 -1.30 3.08
CA TYR A 147 10.06 -0.08 3.10
C TYR A 147 11.37 -0.20 2.29
N PRO A 148 11.31 -0.62 1.01
CA PRO A 148 12.49 -0.90 0.17
C PRO A 148 13.48 0.25 0.02
N VAL A 149 13.04 1.51 0.19
CA VAL A 149 13.94 2.66 0.13
C VAL A 149 14.99 2.61 1.24
N TYR A 150 14.74 1.86 2.32
CA TYR A 150 15.62 1.70 3.47
C TYR A 150 16.34 0.36 3.51
N ASP A 151 16.21 -0.52 2.52
CA ASP A 151 16.76 -1.89 2.58
C ASP A 151 18.28 -1.96 2.79
N GLU A 152 19.01 -0.96 2.29
CA GLU A 152 20.46 -0.84 2.45
C GLU A 152 20.88 -0.39 3.87
N GLU A 153 19.93 0.10 4.68
CA GLU A 153 20.18 0.51 6.05
C GLU A 153 20.35 -0.70 6.99
N ASN A 154 21.18 -0.56 8.01
CA ASN A 154 21.19 -1.53 9.11
C ASN A 154 19.85 -1.49 9.89
N ASP A 155 19.58 -2.53 10.69
CA ASP A 155 18.26 -2.71 11.33
C ASP A 155 17.85 -1.54 12.24
N THR A 156 18.81 -0.88 12.91
CA THR A 156 18.53 0.26 13.79
C THR A 156 18.26 1.55 13.00
N ALA A 157 19.01 1.83 11.94
CA ALA A 157 18.73 2.95 11.05
C ALA A 157 17.40 2.76 10.30
N TYR A 158 17.14 1.54 9.82
CA TYR A 158 15.89 1.15 9.16
C TYR A 158 14.68 1.46 10.04
N ILE A 159 14.63 0.94 11.27
CA ILE A 159 13.44 1.10 12.12
C ILE A 159 13.21 2.56 12.52
N ARG A 160 14.30 3.34 12.72
CA ARG A 160 14.20 4.77 13.01
C ARG A 160 13.57 5.53 11.85
N LYS A 161 13.96 5.22 10.60
CA LYS A 161 13.39 5.86 9.40
C LYS A 161 11.92 5.47 9.20
N VAL A 162 11.59 4.18 9.35
CA VAL A 162 10.21 3.69 9.28
C VAL A 162 9.31 4.39 10.30
N TRP A 163 9.76 4.52 11.55
CA TRP A 163 9.02 5.26 12.57
C TRP A 163 8.87 6.75 12.21
N GLY A 164 9.92 7.38 11.68
CA GLY A 164 9.89 8.77 11.22
C GLY A 164 8.78 9.01 10.19
N ASP A 165 8.71 8.18 9.14
CA ASP A 165 7.69 8.30 8.10
C ASP A 165 6.27 8.19 8.68
N ILE A 166 6.06 7.24 9.59
CA ILE A 166 4.76 6.99 10.22
C ILE A 166 4.32 8.18 11.08
N ALA A 167 5.23 8.73 11.89
CA ALA A 167 4.92 9.86 12.75
C ALA A 167 4.64 11.13 11.92
N THR A 168 5.48 11.39 10.91
CA THR A 168 5.28 12.53 9.99
C THR A 168 3.99 12.39 9.20
N GLY A 169 3.65 11.19 8.72
CA GLY A 169 2.39 10.99 8.00
C GLY A 169 1.14 11.14 8.88
N MET A 170 1.20 10.73 10.16
CA MET A 170 0.12 11.05 11.10
C MET A 170 -0.01 12.56 11.32
N ASN A 171 1.10 13.29 11.49
CA ASN A 171 1.07 14.74 11.59
C ASN A 171 0.48 15.39 10.34
N HIS A 172 0.89 14.93 9.15
CA HIS A 172 0.36 15.42 7.89
C HIS A 172 -1.17 15.26 7.81
N ILE A 173 -1.70 14.13 8.29
CA ILE A 173 -3.15 13.93 8.38
C ILE A 173 -3.80 14.97 9.31
N TYR A 174 -3.21 15.26 10.48
CA TYR A 174 -3.76 16.26 11.40
C TYR A 174 -3.71 17.68 10.82
N GLU A 175 -2.56 18.06 10.29
CA GLU A 175 -2.33 19.36 9.63
C GLU A 175 -3.40 19.58 8.54
N VAL A 176 -3.54 18.63 7.61
CA VAL A 176 -4.48 18.81 6.50
C VAL A 176 -5.93 18.69 6.97
N TYR A 177 -6.29 17.62 7.68
CA TYR A 177 -7.68 17.22 7.88
C TYR A 177 -8.32 17.71 9.18
N LEU A 178 -7.54 18.23 10.12
CA LEU A 178 -8.05 18.88 11.33
C LEU A 178 -7.71 20.37 11.38
N GLN A 179 -6.50 20.76 11.00
CA GLN A 179 -6.06 22.16 11.01
C GLN A 179 -6.40 22.92 9.72
N GLY A 180 -6.67 22.21 8.62
CA GLY A 180 -7.03 22.82 7.35
C GLY A 180 -5.83 23.33 6.54
N GLU A 181 -4.63 22.86 6.86
CA GLU A 181 -3.43 23.20 6.11
C GLU A 181 -3.53 22.75 4.66
N ARG A 182 -2.89 23.50 3.77
CA ARG A 182 -3.00 23.29 2.33
C ARG A 182 -2.17 22.07 1.92
N PRO A 183 -2.78 20.96 1.46
CA PRO A 183 -2.02 19.82 0.98
C PRO A 183 -1.36 20.14 -0.36
N ARG A 184 -0.39 19.30 -0.75
CA ARG A 184 0.37 19.44 -2.00
C ARG A 184 -0.52 19.68 -3.22
N TYR A 185 -1.63 18.94 -3.30
CA TYR A 185 -2.62 19.07 -4.37
C TYR A 185 -3.99 19.51 -3.83
N ALA A 186 -4.03 20.72 -3.27
CA ALA A 186 -5.22 21.34 -2.68
C ALA A 186 -6.52 21.23 -3.50
N ALA A 187 -6.46 21.22 -4.83
CA ALA A 187 -7.64 21.12 -5.69
C ALA A 187 -8.43 19.80 -5.51
N ILE A 188 -7.79 18.77 -4.95
CA ILE A 188 -8.32 17.40 -4.87
C ILE A 188 -8.09 16.77 -3.48
N ASP A 189 -7.17 17.31 -2.68
CA ASP A 189 -6.79 16.77 -1.36
C ASP A 189 -7.27 17.55 -0.16
N SER A 190 -7.79 18.76 -0.35
CA SER A 190 -8.17 19.60 0.80
C SER A 190 -9.19 18.94 1.71
N ALA A 191 -9.13 19.30 2.98
CA ALA A 191 -10.16 19.00 3.96
C ALA A 191 -11.54 19.53 3.53
N SER A 192 -12.59 18.91 4.05
CA SER A 192 -13.98 19.38 3.93
C SER A 192 -14.60 19.71 5.29
N LEU A 193 -13.82 19.65 6.37
CA LEU A 193 -14.28 19.85 7.74
C LEU A 193 -14.96 21.22 7.91
N GLN A 194 -16.12 21.23 8.55
CA GLN A 194 -16.85 22.42 8.97
C GLN A 194 -16.80 22.57 10.50
N PRO A 195 -16.97 23.78 11.05
CA PRO A 195 -17.08 23.96 12.50
C PRO A 195 -18.15 23.09 13.17
N SER A 196 -19.23 22.77 12.44
CA SER A 196 -20.30 21.87 12.90
C SER A 196 -19.85 20.42 13.11
N ASP A 197 -18.71 20.02 12.54
CA ASP A 197 -18.19 18.65 12.63
C ASP A 197 -17.34 18.43 13.89
N LEU A 198 -17.02 19.49 14.64
CA LEU A 198 -16.23 19.42 15.87
C LEU A 198 -16.76 18.38 16.89
N PRO A 199 -18.08 18.23 17.13
CA PRO A 199 -18.58 17.18 18.01
C PRO A 199 -18.24 15.77 17.52
N ALA A 200 -18.26 15.53 16.21
CA ALA A 200 -17.89 14.24 15.63
C ALA A 200 -16.39 13.96 15.81
N VAL A 201 -15.54 14.97 15.59
CA VAL A 201 -14.10 14.90 15.88
C VAL A 201 -13.86 14.56 17.35
N LYS A 202 -14.43 15.33 18.29
CA LYS A 202 -14.27 15.09 19.74
C LYS A 202 -14.74 13.70 20.14
N THR A 203 -15.87 13.24 19.61
CA THR A 203 -16.40 11.90 19.88
C THR A 203 -15.41 10.81 19.44
N GLY A 204 -14.87 10.91 18.22
CA GLY A 204 -13.89 9.94 17.72
C GLY A 204 -12.57 9.94 18.48
N LEU A 205 -12.15 11.10 19.03
CA LEU A 205 -10.95 11.23 19.87
C LEU A 205 -11.14 10.73 21.32
N GLN A 206 -12.37 10.78 21.83
CA GLN A 206 -12.72 10.31 23.18
C GLN A 206 -12.86 8.78 23.26
N HIS A 207 -12.83 8.08 22.12
CA HIS A 207 -12.80 6.62 22.11
C HIS A 207 -11.60 6.11 22.93
N LYS A 208 -11.89 5.41 24.02
CA LYS A 208 -10.86 4.81 24.88
C LYS A 208 -10.18 3.66 24.16
N MET A 209 -9.10 3.99 23.46
CA MET A 209 -8.17 3.03 22.91
C MET A 209 -7.28 2.52 24.04
N GLY A 210 -7.65 1.39 24.67
CA GLY A 210 -6.68 0.67 25.52
C GLY A 210 -5.55 0.09 24.67
N GLY A 211 -4.33 -0.02 25.21
CA GLY A 211 -3.22 -0.72 24.55
C GLY A 211 -1.99 0.14 24.28
N ALA A 212 -1.23 -0.21 23.24
CA ALA A 212 0.08 0.35 22.91
C ALA A 212 0.09 1.87 22.65
N PHE A 213 1.26 2.49 22.83
CA PHE A 213 1.45 3.94 22.83
C PHE A 213 0.95 4.69 21.59
N TYR A 214 0.94 4.02 20.42
CA TYR A 214 0.54 4.62 19.16
C TYR A 214 -0.97 4.58 18.91
N ARG A 215 -1.75 3.75 19.64
CA ARG A 215 -3.16 3.46 19.27
C ARG A 215 -4.08 4.68 19.33
N GLN A 216 -3.90 5.56 20.32
CA GLN A 216 -4.69 6.79 20.41
C GLN A 216 -4.40 7.74 19.24
N SER A 217 -3.13 7.89 18.87
CA SER A 217 -2.73 8.70 17.71
C SER A 217 -3.26 8.09 16.42
N LEU A 218 -3.07 6.79 16.22
CA LEU A 218 -3.57 6.09 15.04
C LEU A 218 -5.09 6.23 14.90
N GLN A 219 -5.86 6.08 15.99
CA GLN A 219 -7.30 6.31 15.98
C GLN A 219 -7.65 7.76 15.62
N ALA A 220 -6.91 8.73 16.13
CA ALA A 220 -7.12 10.14 15.78
C ALA A 220 -6.93 10.41 14.28
N ALA A 221 -5.89 9.83 13.67
CA ALA A 221 -5.62 9.98 12.24
C ALA A 221 -6.75 9.37 11.39
N LEU A 222 -7.25 8.20 11.79
CA LEU A 222 -8.39 7.55 11.13
C LEU A 222 -9.68 8.36 11.29
N THR A 223 -9.95 8.90 12.48
CA THR A 223 -11.08 9.79 12.74
C THR A 223 -11.00 11.05 11.86
N ALA A 224 -9.83 11.65 11.70
CA ALA A 224 -9.66 12.83 10.86
C ALA A 224 -10.02 12.57 9.40
N LEU A 225 -9.58 11.43 8.84
CA LEU A 225 -9.96 11.00 7.49
C LEU A 225 -11.46 10.71 7.39
N GLU A 226 -12.01 9.98 8.36
CA GLU A 226 -13.43 9.58 8.38
C GLU A 226 -14.38 10.78 8.42
N VAL A 227 -14.15 11.75 9.31
CA VAL A 227 -14.98 12.96 9.41
C VAL A 227 -14.89 13.81 8.14
N ASN A 228 -13.76 13.80 7.44
CA ASN A 228 -13.61 14.45 6.14
C ASN A 228 -14.19 13.63 4.97
N GLY A 229 -14.68 12.41 5.22
CA GLY A 229 -15.16 11.48 4.20
C GLY A 229 -14.07 11.08 3.21
N ARG A 230 -12.86 10.82 3.73
CA ARG A 230 -11.65 10.51 2.96
C ARG A 230 -11.25 9.04 3.07
N ASP A 231 -12.09 8.15 2.54
CA ASP A 231 -11.93 6.70 2.56
C ASP A 231 -11.31 6.12 1.26
N GLU A 232 -10.84 6.98 0.35
CA GLU A 232 -10.39 6.64 -1.01
C GLU A 232 -9.43 5.44 -1.06
N ALA A 233 -8.45 5.38 -0.15
CA ALA A 233 -7.43 4.33 -0.11
C ALA A 233 -8.00 2.92 0.13
N THR A 234 -9.25 2.80 0.60
CA THR A 234 -9.86 1.53 1.01
C THR A 234 -10.97 1.03 0.09
N ARG A 235 -11.57 1.91 -0.74
CA ARG A 235 -12.84 1.67 -1.46
C ARG A 235 -12.86 0.42 -2.36
N TYR A 236 -11.70 0.00 -2.86
CA TYR A 236 -11.58 -1.07 -3.86
C TYR A 236 -10.78 -2.28 -3.38
N GLU A 237 -10.41 -2.32 -2.11
CA GLU A 237 -9.55 -3.38 -1.57
C GLU A 237 -10.34 -4.61 -1.11
N PRO A 238 -9.78 -5.84 -1.25
CA PRO A 238 -8.55 -6.17 -1.98
C PRO A 238 -8.75 -6.20 -3.50
N LEU A 239 -7.93 -5.44 -4.25
CA LEU A 239 -8.07 -5.31 -5.71
C LEU A 239 -8.05 -6.66 -6.46
N TYR A 240 -7.15 -7.57 -6.06
CA TYR A 240 -6.94 -8.86 -6.73
C TYR A 240 -8.11 -9.84 -6.58
N ALA A 241 -8.98 -9.67 -5.57
CA ALA A 241 -10.15 -10.52 -5.36
C ALA A 241 -11.47 -9.80 -5.67
N GLY A 242 -11.44 -8.46 -5.76
CA GLY A 242 -12.57 -7.64 -6.22
C GLY A 242 -12.47 -7.31 -7.70
N SER A 243 -12.35 -6.02 -8.01
CA SER A 243 -12.45 -5.47 -9.37
C SER A 243 -11.43 -6.02 -10.38
N ASN A 244 -10.33 -6.63 -9.94
CA ASN A 244 -9.33 -7.24 -10.82
C ASN A 244 -9.30 -8.78 -10.76
N ALA A 245 -10.30 -9.43 -10.17
CA ALA A 245 -10.31 -10.89 -9.99
C ALA A 245 -10.13 -11.68 -11.30
N ALA A 246 -10.75 -11.26 -12.40
CA ALA A 246 -10.64 -11.93 -13.69
C ALA A 246 -9.21 -11.85 -14.25
N ALA A 247 -8.60 -10.67 -14.23
CA ALA A 247 -7.23 -10.47 -14.67
C ALA A 247 -6.21 -11.17 -13.76
N PHE A 248 -6.45 -11.17 -12.44
CA PHE A 248 -5.58 -11.84 -11.47
C PHE A 248 -5.63 -13.37 -11.63
N LYS A 249 -6.79 -13.93 -11.94
CA LYS A 249 -6.93 -15.35 -12.26
C LYS A 249 -6.19 -15.70 -13.57
N SER A 250 -6.27 -14.84 -14.59
CA SER A 250 -5.63 -15.09 -15.89
C SER A 250 -4.11 -14.97 -15.86
N SER A 251 -3.53 -14.19 -14.92
CA SER A 251 -2.08 -13.92 -14.88
C SER A 251 -1.22 -15.17 -14.71
N ARG A 252 -1.79 -16.20 -14.08
CA ARG A 252 -1.15 -17.51 -13.88
C ARG A 252 -0.99 -18.33 -15.17
N LEU A 253 -1.67 -17.93 -16.24
CA LEU A 253 -1.73 -18.67 -17.52
C LEU A 253 -0.98 -17.95 -18.64
N ILE A 254 -0.40 -16.78 -18.38
CA ILE A 254 0.26 -15.97 -19.39
C ILE A 254 1.61 -16.57 -19.78
N TYR A 255 1.80 -16.83 -21.07
CA TYR A 255 3.11 -17.12 -21.63
C TYR A 255 3.86 -15.81 -21.92
N TRP A 256 4.59 -15.32 -20.93
CA TRP A 256 5.25 -14.00 -20.96
C TRP A 256 6.24 -13.79 -22.10
N ASN A 257 6.82 -14.86 -22.67
CA ASN A 257 7.75 -14.75 -23.79
C ASN A 257 7.06 -14.43 -25.13
N ALA A 258 5.73 -14.56 -25.23
CA ALA A 258 4.97 -14.09 -26.39
C ALA A 258 4.81 -12.56 -26.44
N TYR A 259 5.16 -11.85 -25.37
CA TYR A 259 4.96 -10.42 -25.23
C TYR A 259 6.28 -9.70 -24.99
N LYS A 260 6.47 -8.58 -25.69
CA LYS A 260 7.64 -7.71 -25.52
C LYS A 260 7.60 -7.00 -24.17
N TYR A 261 6.42 -6.60 -23.72
CA TYR A 261 6.18 -5.86 -22.49
C TYR A 261 5.26 -6.64 -21.54
N SER A 262 5.37 -6.36 -20.24
CA SER A 262 4.56 -6.99 -19.19
C SER A 262 3.17 -6.37 -19.09
N VAL A 263 3.05 -5.07 -19.31
CA VAL A 263 1.80 -4.32 -19.16
C VAL A 263 1.78 -3.06 -20.03
N ILE A 264 0.58 -2.58 -20.36
CA ILE A 264 0.32 -1.25 -20.93
C ILE A 264 -0.40 -0.41 -19.86
N LEU A 265 0.28 0.57 -19.28
CA LEU A 265 -0.31 1.59 -18.41
C LEU A 265 -0.99 2.68 -19.26
N VAL A 266 -2.24 2.97 -18.91
CA VAL A 266 -3.02 4.08 -19.45
C VAL A 266 -3.39 5.01 -18.30
N PRO A 267 -2.68 6.15 -18.15
CA PRO A 267 -3.02 7.11 -17.12
C PRO A 267 -4.39 7.73 -17.36
N GLY A 268 -5.10 7.96 -16.27
CA GLY A 268 -6.41 8.59 -16.24
C GLY A 268 -6.37 10.02 -16.75
N ALA A 269 -7.51 10.46 -17.27
CA ALA A 269 -7.79 11.84 -17.62
C ALA A 269 -9.18 12.15 -17.07
N GLY A 270 -9.21 12.80 -15.91
CA GLY A 270 -10.46 13.17 -15.25
C GLY A 270 -11.33 14.04 -16.14
N PRO A 271 -12.67 13.89 -16.06
CA PRO A 271 -13.58 14.70 -16.83
C PRO A 271 -13.42 16.19 -16.44
N GLY A 272 -13.08 17.04 -17.41
CA GLY A 272 -12.98 18.49 -17.16
C GLY A 272 -14.30 19.16 -16.79
N LYS A 273 -15.44 18.44 -16.88
CA LYS A 273 -16.79 18.94 -16.61
C LYS A 273 -17.56 18.03 -15.65
N LYS A 274 -18.24 18.63 -14.68
CA LYS A 274 -19.11 17.94 -13.70
C LYS A 274 -20.21 17.15 -14.43
N GLY A 275 -20.35 15.86 -14.11
CA GLY A 275 -21.40 14.98 -14.65
C GLY A 275 -21.02 14.18 -15.90
N GLN A 276 -19.81 14.31 -16.43
CA GLN A 276 -19.30 13.42 -17.48
C GLN A 276 -18.51 12.28 -16.85
N SER A 277 -18.70 11.04 -17.34
CA SER A 277 -17.99 9.87 -16.81
C SER A 277 -16.62 9.64 -17.44
N MET A 278 -16.35 10.21 -18.63
CA MET A 278 -15.09 9.99 -19.35
C MET A 278 -14.71 11.18 -20.23
N ASP A 279 -13.44 11.60 -20.16
CA ASP A 279 -12.87 12.68 -20.96
C ASP A 279 -12.46 12.21 -22.38
N SER A 280 -12.46 13.11 -23.37
CA SER A 280 -12.04 12.78 -24.74
C SER A 280 -10.58 12.35 -24.84
N VAL A 281 -9.71 12.89 -23.99
CA VAL A 281 -8.31 12.46 -23.85
C VAL A 281 -8.26 11.03 -23.30
N GLY A 282 -9.07 10.72 -22.27
CA GLY A 282 -9.17 9.35 -21.73
C GLY A 282 -9.60 8.34 -22.79
N VAL A 283 -10.56 8.72 -23.65
CA VAL A 283 -11.01 7.90 -24.80
C VAL A 283 -9.87 7.67 -25.80
N TYR A 284 -9.15 8.74 -26.15
CA TYR A 284 -8.01 8.66 -27.06
C TYR A 284 -6.93 7.72 -26.55
N ARG A 285 -6.50 7.86 -25.28
CA ARG A 285 -5.49 7.00 -24.67
C ARG A 285 -5.93 5.53 -24.62
N CYS A 286 -7.21 5.26 -24.33
CA CYS A 286 -7.75 3.89 -24.36
C CYS A 286 -7.66 3.27 -25.76
N LYS A 287 -7.92 4.02 -26.83
CA LYS A 287 -7.82 3.51 -28.20
C LYS A 287 -6.39 3.14 -28.58
N LEU A 288 -5.42 3.99 -28.25
CA LEU A 288 -3.99 3.69 -28.45
C LEU A 288 -3.56 2.42 -27.68
N ALA A 289 -4.03 2.26 -26.44
CA ALA A 289 -3.75 1.08 -25.65
C ALA A 289 -4.34 -0.21 -26.26
N VAL A 290 -5.52 -0.12 -26.86
CA VAL A 290 -6.14 -1.24 -27.58
C VAL A 290 -5.36 -1.60 -28.84
N GLU A 291 -4.83 -0.63 -29.57
CA GLU A 291 -3.93 -0.91 -30.71
C GLU A 291 -2.68 -1.66 -30.25
N ALA A 292 -2.03 -1.21 -29.17
CA ALA A 292 -0.87 -1.90 -28.59
C ALA A 292 -1.20 -3.32 -28.09
N TYR A 293 -2.36 -3.50 -27.45
CA TYR A 293 -2.85 -4.80 -27.00
C TYR A 293 -3.12 -5.75 -28.17
N ASN A 294 -3.81 -5.28 -29.21
CA ASN A 294 -4.12 -6.07 -30.42
C ASN A 294 -2.84 -6.46 -31.19
N ASN A 295 -1.82 -5.59 -31.15
CA ASN A 295 -0.47 -5.88 -31.67
C ASN A 295 0.36 -6.81 -30.77
N LYS A 296 -0.24 -7.37 -29.70
CA LYS A 296 0.39 -8.30 -28.75
C LYS A 296 1.63 -7.72 -28.08
N LEU A 297 1.67 -6.40 -27.84
CA LEU A 297 2.79 -5.78 -27.14
C LEU A 297 2.83 -6.19 -25.66
N ALA A 298 1.66 -6.26 -25.01
CA ALA A 298 1.50 -6.75 -23.64
C ALA A 298 0.15 -7.49 -23.47
N PRO A 299 0.04 -8.39 -22.48
CA PRO A 299 -1.20 -9.14 -22.21
C PRO A 299 -2.23 -8.37 -21.39
N TYR A 300 -1.85 -7.25 -20.76
CA TYR A 300 -2.71 -6.47 -19.87
C TYR A 300 -2.70 -4.99 -20.20
N ILE A 301 -3.87 -4.38 -20.08
CA ILE A 301 -4.07 -2.94 -20.02
C ILE A 301 -4.37 -2.56 -18.56
N VAL A 302 -3.49 -1.80 -17.92
CA VAL A 302 -3.75 -1.16 -16.63
C VAL A 302 -4.31 0.21 -16.90
N VAL A 303 -5.55 0.46 -16.49
CA VAL A 303 -6.14 1.80 -16.46
C VAL A 303 -6.00 2.36 -15.05
N SER A 304 -5.36 3.50 -14.88
CA SER A 304 -4.97 4.05 -13.58
C SER A 304 -5.56 5.43 -13.37
N GLY A 305 -6.11 5.70 -12.18
CA GLY A 305 -6.74 6.98 -11.85
C GLY A 305 -7.93 6.82 -10.90
N GLY A 306 -7.93 7.60 -9.83
CA GLY A 306 -8.91 7.52 -8.74
C GLY A 306 -10.06 8.52 -8.82
N HIS A 307 -10.54 8.94 -7.65
CA HIS A 307 -11.64 9.89 -7.47
C HIS A 307 -11.12 11.33 -7.39
N VAL A 308 -10.44 11.78 -8.45
CA VAL A 308 -9.61 12.98 -8.41
C VAL A 308 -10.38 14.23 -8.82
N HIS A 309 -10.91 14.24 -10.05
CA HIS A 309 -11.52 15.44 -10.62
C HIS A 309 -13.00 15.21 -11.01
N PRO A 310 -13.91 16.13 -10.62
CA PRO A 310 -13.72 17.23 -9.66
C PRO A 310 -13.50 16.72 -8.21
N TYR A 311 -13.15 17.61 -7.29
CA TYR A 311 -13.01 17.32 -5.85
C TYR A 311 -14.17 16.46 -5.31
N LYS A 312 -13.83 15.36 -4.64
CA LYS A 312 -14.78 14.36 -4.09
C LYS A 312 -15.77 13.80 -5.12
N THR A 313 -15.35 13.68 -6.38
CA THR A 313 -16.17 13.05 -7.43
C THR A 313 -16.58 11.62 -7.05
N PRO A 314 -17.84 11.21 -7.31
CA PRO A 314 -18.23 9.82 -7.11
C PRO A 314 -17.68 8.90 -8.21
N PHE A 315 -17.12 9.44 -9.30
CA PHE A 315 -16.60 8.67 -10.42
C PHE A 315 -15.11 8.40 -10.25
N CYS A 316 -14.72 7.12 -10.34
CA CYS A 316 -13.31 6.71 -10.43
C CYS A 316 -12.91 6.57 -11.90
N GLU A 317 -11.84 7.25 -12.30
CA GLU A 317 -11.36 7.26 -13.69
C GLU A 317 -11.07 5.84 -14.20
N ALA A 318 -10.33 5.03 -13.45
CA ALA A 318 -9.98 3.66 -13.82
C ALA A 318 -11.23 2.76 -14.01
N VAL A 319 -12.24 2.92 -13.16
CA VAL A 319 -13.51 2.17 -13.27
C VAL A 319 -14.26 2.55 -14.55
N GLU A 320 -14.36 3.84 -14.87
CA GLU A 320 -15.04 4.31 -16.07
C GLU A 320 -14.27 3.92 -17.35
N MET A 321 -12.94 4.00 -17.32
CA MET A 321 -12.08 3.53 -18.42
C MET A 321 -12.23 2.03 -18.68
N LYS A 322 -12.30 1.20 -17.62
CA LYS A 322 -12.56 -0.24 -17.77
C LYS A 322 -13.91 -0.51 -18.42
N LYS A 323 -14.97 0.18 -17.99
CA LYS A 323 -16.30 0.07 -18.62
C LYS A 323 -16.25 0.43 -20.11
N TYR A 324 -15.51 1.47 -20.48
CA TYR A 324 -15.34 1.88 -21.87
C TYR A 324 -14.59 0.82 -22.69
N LEU A 325 -13.44 0.35 -22.20
CA LEU A 325 -12.65 -0.70 -22.85
C LEU A 325 -13.48 -1.97 -23.13
N MET A 326 -14.28 -2.40 -22.16
CA MET A 326 -15.13 -3.59 -22.31
C MET A 326 -16.31 -3.35 -23.26
N SER A 327 -17.10 -2.30 -23.00
CA SER A 327 -18.39 -2.12 -23.69
C SER A 327 -18.28 -1.49 -25.07
N LYS A 328 -17.23 -0.71 -25.34
CA LYS A 328 -17.05 0.02 -26.61
C LYS A 328 -15.90 -0.51 -27.45
N LEU A 329 -14.83 -0.99 -26.84
CA LEU A 329 -13.64 -1.49 -27.55
C LEU A 329 -13.49 -3.02 -27.51
N GLY A 330 -14.40 -3.73 -26.82
CA GLY A 330 -14.47 -5.20 -26.85
C GLY A 330 -13.32 -5.91 -26.14
N ILE A 331 -12.59 -5.23 -25.27
CA ILE A 331 -11.50 -5.85 -24.51
C ILE A 331 -12.08 -6.70 -23.38
N PRO A 332 -11.65 -7.96 -23.21
CA PRO A 332 -12.16 -8.82 -22.16
C PRO A 332 -11.73 -8.33 -20.77
N ASP A 333 -12.60 -8.53 -19.78
CA ASP A 333 -12.34 -8.21 -18.37
C ASP A 333 -11.02 -8.82 -17.86
N SER A 334 -10.72 -10.04 -18.30
CA SER A 334 -9.48 -10.76 -17.95
C SER A 334 -8.19 -10.15 -18.51
N ALA A 335 -8.26 -9.10 -19.32
CA ALA A 335 -7.12 -8.36 -19.86
C ALA A 335 -7.02 -6.92 -19.31
N ILE A 336 -7.99 -6.49 -18.47
CA ILE A 336 -8.03 -5.13 -17.93
C ILE A 336 -7.82 -5.17 -16.43
N ILE A 337 -6.86 -4.40 -15.96
CA ILE A 337 -6.57 -4.18 -14.54
C ILE A 337 -6.90 -2.73 -14.22
N ILE A 338 -7.71 -2.48 -13.19
CA ILE A 338 -7.90 -1.12 -12.66
C ILE A 338 -6.89 -0.84 -11.56
N GLU A 339 -6.36 0.37 -11.57
CA GLU A 339 -5.65 0.99 -10.46
C GLU A 339 -6.45 2.23 -10.05
N PRO A 340 -7.30 2.15 -9.00
CA PRO A 340 -8.29 3.17 -8.73
C PRO A 340 -7.86 4.17 -7.63
N HIS A 341 -6.60 4.13 -7.18
CA HIS A 341 -6.13 4.98 -6.09
C HIS A 341 -5.25 6.13 -6.59
N ALA A 342 -4.59 5.99 -7.75
CA ALA A 342 -3.69 7.03 -8.25
C ALA A 342 -4.36 8.39 -8.38
N ARG A 343 -3.58 9.41 -8.06
CA ARG A 343 -4.04 10.80 -8.00
C ARG A 343 -3.29 11.73 -8.92
N HIS A 344 -2.07 11.34 -9.28
CA HIS A 344 -1.16 12.07 -10.15
C HIS A 344 -0.35 11.13 -11.03
N THR A 345 0.30 11.66 -12.06
CA THR A 345 1.18 10.85 -12.93
C THR A 345 2.24 10.07 -12.15
N THR A 346 2.77 10.64 -11.06
CA THR A 346 3.73 9.97 -10.17
C THR A 346 3.12 8.71 -9.56
N THR A 347 1.93 8.82 -8.96
CA THR A 347 1.30 7.66 -8.33
C THR A 347 0.64 6.69 -9.32
N ASN A 348 0.26 7.15 -10.53
CA ASN A 348 -0.17 6.24 -11.62
C ASN A 348 0.93 5.22 -11.95
N ILE A 349 2.17 5.72 -12.12
CA ILE A 349 3.33 4.88 -12.44
C ILE A 349 3.68 3.99 -11.24
N ARG A 350 3.85 4.58 -10.04
CA ARG A 350 4.16 3.83 -8.80
C ARG A 350 3.15 2.70 -8.54
N ASN A 351 1.84 2.99 -8.61
CA ASN A 351 0.82 2.01 -8.29
C ASN A 351 0.70 0.92 -9.36
N THR A 352 0.97 1.25 -10.62
CA THR A 352 1.07 0.24 -11.67
C THR A 352 2.20 -0.74 -11.39
N GLU A 353 3.37 -0.24 -10.95
CA GLU A 353 4.49 -1.11 -10.57
C GLU A 353 4.13 -2.01 -9.38
N ARG A 354 3.46 -1.48 -8.35
CA ARG A 354 2.92 -2.29 -7.24
C ARG A 354 1.99 -3.40 -7.77
N LEU A 355 1.13 -3.12 -8.75
CA LEU A 355 0.27 -4.11 -9.39
C LEU A 355 1.05 -5.15 -10.21
N MET A 356 2.12 -4.75 -10.88
CA MET A 356 2.98 -5.69 -11.62
C MET A 356 3.56 -6.75 -10.67
N PHE A 357 4.06 -6.33 -9.50
CA PHE A 357 4.55 -7.26 -8.48
C PHE A 357 3.42 -8.10 -7.87
N LEU A 358 2.27 -7.48 -7.55
CA LEU A 358 1.12 -8.21 -7.01
C LEU A 358 0.63 -9.31 -7.96
N PHE A 359 0.68 -9.07 -9.27
CA PHE A 359 0.26 -10.02 -10.31
C PHE A 359 1.36 -11.01 -10.70
N ASN A 360 2.52 -10.96 -10.03
CA ASN A 360 3.70 -11.78 -10.31
C ASN A 360 4.15 -11.66 -11.78
N MET A 361 4.07 -10.44 -12.33
CA MET A 361 4.59 -10.14 -13.66
C MET A 361 6.14 -10.17 -13.62
N PRO A 362 6.83 -10.58 -14.70
CA PRO A 362 8.29 -10.67 -14.69
C PRO A 362 8.93 -9.29 -14.50
N ALA A 363 9.60 -9.06 -13.37
CA ALA A 363 10.21 -7.77 -13.03
C ALA A 363 11.30 -7.31 -14.02
N ALA A 364 11.97 -8.25 -14.70
CA ALA A 364 12.95 -7.95 -15.75
C ALA A 364 12.31 -7.56 -17.10
N LYS A 365 10.98 -7.64 -17.24
CA LYS A 365 10.27 -7.29 -18.46
C LYS A 365 9.67 -5.88 -18.33
N PRO A 366 9.98 -4.96 -19.25
CA PRO A 366 9.52 -3.58 -19.17
C PRO A 366 8.00 -3.46 -19.33
N GLY A 367 7.42 -2.43 -18.76
CA GLY A 367 6.07 -1.95 -19.05
C GLY A 367 6.08 -0.84 -20.10
N LEU A 368 4.91 -0.59 -20.69
CA LEU A 368 4.63 0.58 -21.52
C LEU A 368 3.74 1.55 -20.75
N ILE A 369 3.93 2.84 -20.99
CA ILE A 369 2.98 3.90 -20.64
C ILE A 369 2.50 4.47 -21.95
N ILE A 370 1.20 4.39 -22.22
CA ILE A 370 0.57 4.93 -23.42
C ILE A 370 -0.34 6.09 -23.00
N THR A 371 -0.03 7.26 -23.54
CA THR A 371 -0.70 8.50 -23.19
C THR A 371 -0.73 9.49 -24.37
N ASP A 372 -1.06 10.76 -24.13
CA ASP A 372 -1.00 11.82 -25.13
C ASP A 372 0.42 12.39 -25.29
N PRO A 373 0.71 13.09 -26.41
CA PRO A 373 2.06 13.56 -26.69
C PRO A 373 2.67 14.49 -25.64
N MET A 374 1.86 15.34 -25.02
CA MET A 374 2.36 16.26 -23.99
C MET A 374 2.72 15.48 -22.71
N GLN A 375 1.86 14.57 -22.26
CA GLN A 375 2.16 13.79 -21.06
C GLN A 375 3.34 12.85 -21.27
N SER A 376 3.48 12.24 -22.45
CA SER A 376 4.62 11.38 -22.78
C SER A 376 5.97 12.13 -22.72
N LEU A 377 6.00 13.35 -23.26
CA LEU A 377 7.18 14.23 -23.19
C LEU A 377 7.52 14.63 -21.74
N MET A 378 6.51 14.86 -20.90
CA MET A 378 6.73 15.17 -19.48
C MET A 378 7.29 13.96 -18.72
N ILE A 379 6.74 12.76 -18.95
CA ILE A 379 7.10 11.53 -18.22
C ILE A 379 8.60 11.21 -18.35
N GLU A 380 9.18 11.43 -19.53
CA GLU A 380 10.62 11.23 -19.78
C GLU A 380 11.52 11.96 -18.76
N LYS A 381 11.06 13.09 -18.23
CA LYS A 381 11.83 13.99 -17.36
C LYS A 381 11.28 14.05 -15.93
N MET A 382 10.50 13.05 -15.51
CA MET A 382 9.79 13.10 -14.23
C MET A 382 10.60 12.71 -12.99
N ALA A 383 11.83 12.19 -13.12
CA ALA A 383 12.62 11.76 -11.96
C ALA A 383 12.74 12.82 -10.83
N PRO A 384 13.00 14.12 -11.11
CA PRO A 384 13.00 15.16 -10.07
C PRO A 384 11.63 15.38 -9.41
N ARG A 385 10.55 15.21 -10.17
CA ARG A 385 9.18 15.32 -9.66
C ARG A 385 8.86 14.17 -8.69
N PHE A 386 9.30 12.95 -9.02
CA PHE A 386 9.19 11.81 -8.12
C PHE A 386 9.90 12.03 -6.78
N VAL A 387 11.16 12.47 -6.80
CA VAL A 387 11.90 12.79 -5.57
C VAL A 387 11.21 13.89 -4.76
N LYS A 388 10.70 14.93 -5.43
CA LYS A 388 9.99 16.03 -4.75
C LYS A 388 8.67 15.57 -4.12
N GLU A 389 7.94 14.66 -4.76
CA GLU A 389 6.58 14.30 -4.35
C GLU A 389 6.53 13.08 -3.43
N ILE A 390 7.31 12.04 -3.70
CA ILE A 390 7.25 10.79 -2.92
C ILE A 390 8.62 10.41 -2.32
N GLY A 391 9.66 11.21 -2.54
CA GLY A 391 10.98 11.03 -1.92
C GLY A 391 11.94 10.08 -2.64
N TYR A 392 11.47 9.35 -3.64
CA TYR A 392 12.28 8.36 -4.39
C TYR A 392 11.79 8.21 -5.83
N VAL A 393 12.60 7.58 -6.68
CA VAL A 393 12.20 7.17 -8.04
C VAL A 393 11.78 5.70 -8.01
N PRO A 394 10.53 5.36 -8.42
CA PRO A 394 10.00 4.00 -8.27
C PRO A 394 10.42 3.03 -9.37
N TYR A 395 11.20 3.47 -10.38
CA TYR A 395 11.61 2.66 -11.54
C TYR A 395 13.14 2.66 -11.72
N LYS A 396 13.64 1.65 -12.43
CA LYS A 396 15.06 1.52 -12.82
C LYS A 396 15.41 2.29 -14.08
N GLU A 397 14.48 2.27 -15.05
CA GLU A 397 14.65 2.90 -16.37
C GLU A 397 13.34 3.57 -16.77
N MET A 398 13.43 4.73 -17.44
CA MET A 398 12.31 5.42 -18.08
C MET A 398 12.81 6.04 -19.38
N GLU A 399 12.14 5.73 -20.48
CA GLU A 399 12.54 6.17 -21.82
C GLU A 399 11.29 6.53 -22.63
N ARG A 400 11.32 7.61 -23.42
CA ARG A 400 10.29 7.91 -24.40
C ARG A 400 10.62 7.20 -25.71
N VAL A 401 9.71 6.35 -26.21
CA VAL A 401 9.99 5.52 -27.40
C VAL A 401 9.35 6.07 -28.68
N ASP A 402 8.23 6.79 -28.55
CA ASP A 402 7.57 7.50 -29.63
C ASP A 402 6.77 8.68 -29.06
N ASP A 403 5.91 9.29 -29.88
CA ASP A 403 5.20 10.48 -29.46
C ASP A 403 4.25 10.28 -28.28
N THR A 404 3.66 9.10 -28.17
CA THR A 404 2.60 8.77 -27.21
C THR A 404 3.02 7.74 -26.17
N THR A 405 4.22 7.18 -26.30
CA THR A 405 4.62 5.99 -25.56
C THR A 405 5.93 6.21 -24.80
N ASN A 406 5.94 5.78 -23.54
CA ASN A 406 7.15 5.60 -22.75
C ASN A 406 7.33 4.12 -22.39
N ARG A 407 8.56 3.70 -22.19
CA ARG A 407 8.96 2.40 -21.66
C ARG A 407 9.52 2.60 -20.26
N PHE A 408 9.15 1.74 -19.31
CA PHE A 408 9.75 1.73 -17.98
C PHE A 408 10.13 0.32 -17.54
N LEU A 409 11.14 0.22 -16.67
CA LEU A 409 11.53 -1.02 -16.00
C LEU A 409 11.24 -0.89 -14.50
N PRO A 410 10.44 -1.80 -13.90
CA PRO A 410 9.96 -1.60 -12.55
C PRO A 410 11.06 -1.72 -11.50
N ASP A 411 10.92 -1.00 -10.39
CA ASP A 411 11.75 -1.14 -9.19
C ASP A 411 10.89 -1.53 -7.99
N GLU A 412 11.44 -2.36 -7.11
CA GLU A 412 10.76 -2.75 -5.88
C GLU A 412 10.55 -1.57 -4.94
N LYS A 413 11.33 -0.48 -5.09
CA LYS A 413 11.08 0.80 -4.41
C LYS A 413 9.65 1.31 -4.54
N ALA A 414 8.91 0.93 -5.60
CA ALA A 414 7.49 1.22 -5.71
C ALA A 414 6.65 0.73 -4.52
N TRP A 415 7.10 -0.29 -3.77
CA TRP A 415 6.42 -0.78 -2.56
C TRP A 415 6.62 0.08 -1.31
N GLN A 416 7.49 1.09 -1.35
CA GLN A 416 7.65 2.02 -0.24
C GLN A 416 6.31 2.61 0.15
N GLU A 417 5.93 2.40 1.40
CA GLU A 417 4.72 2.96 2.00
C GLU A 417 4.88 4.48 2.12
N ASP A 418 3.81 5.22 1.80
CA ASP A 418 3.79 6.69 1.82
C ASP A 418 2.64 7.21 2.69
N PRO A 419 2.80 7.21 4.03
CA PRO A 419 1.78 7.74 4.93
C PRO A 419 1.54 9.25 4.77
N ASN A 420 2.38 9.97 4.02
CA ASN A 420 2.16 11.39 3.69
C ASN A 420 1.16 11.58 2.54
N ASP A 421 0.76 10.52 1.83
CA ASP A 421 -0.39 10.53 0.92
C ASP A 421 -1.46 9.55 1.44
N PRO A 422 -2.22 9.90 2.48
CA PRO A 422 -3.13 8.95 3.16
C PRO A 422 -4.28 8.42 2.28
N LEU A 423 -4.50 9.04 1.12
CA LEU A 423 -5.54 8.66 0.16
C LEU A 423 -5.02 7.69 -0.90
N ASP A 424 -3.70 7.67 -1.10
CA ASP A 424 -2.96 6.79 -1.97
C ASP A 424 -1.60 6.42 -1.35
N PRO A 425 -1.60 5.74 -0.19
CA PRO A 425 -0.38 5.49 0.59
C PRO A 425 0.45 4.33 0.02
#